data_AF-A0A0T1T463-F1
#
_entry.id   AF-A0A0T1T463-F1
#
_cell.length_a   1.000
_cell.length_b   1.000
_cell.length_c   1.000
_cell.angle_alpha   90.00
_cell.angle_beta   90.00
_cell.angle_gamma   90.00
#
_symmetry.space_group_name_H-M   'P 1'
#
loop_
_entity.id
_entity.type
_entity.pdbx_description
1 polymer ?
#
loop_
_entity_poly.entity_id
_entity_poly.type
_entity_poly.pdbx_seq_one_letter_code
_entity_poly.pdbx_strand_id
1 'polypeptide(L)'
;MFDRVRKAYARFRDAKRARSRPDGEGGPGKASRGGGRRTHNLFEAAAAYVSACAEDDQDRIDEAAGWVSPEALSFGVNELACRAVIALARERDESPRTVARELLGLPSA
;
A
#
# COMPACT_ATOMS: atom_id res chain seq x y z
N MET A 1 11.09 -16.80 2.93
CA MET A 1 9.81 -16.88 2.16
C MET A 1 9.23 -15.50 1.83
N PHE A 2 9.49 -14.48 2.66
CA PHE A 2 9.11 -13.07 2.43
C PHE A 2 9.79 -12.41 1.21
N ASP A 3 10.92 -12.92 0.71
CA ASP A 3 11.59 -12.40 -0.49
C ASP A 3 10.78 -12.53 -1.78
N ARG A 4 9.90 -13.53 -1.89
CA ARG A 4 9.12 -13.75 -3.11
C ARG A 4 7.98 -12.73 -3.23
N VAL A 5 7.40 -12.33 -2.10
CA VAL A 5 6.38 -11.27 -2.01
C VAL A 5 7.01 -9.90 -2.29
N ARG A 6 8.20 -9.65 -1.73
CA ARG A 6 9.01 -8.45 -2.01
C ARG A 6 9.35 -8.32 -3.51
N LYS A 7 9.72 -9.44 -4.16
CA LYS A 7 10.03 -9.48 -5.60
C LYS A 7 8.81 -9.24 -6.49
N ALA A 8 7.63 -9.71 -6.09
CA ALA A 8 6.39 -9.44 -6.82
C ALA A 8 5.99 -7.95 -6.75
N TYR A 9 6.16 -7.32 -5.58
CA TYR A 9 5.86 -5.90 -5.37
C TYR A 9 6.84 -4.97 -6.11
N ALA A 10 8.13 -5.31 -6.13
CA ALA A 10 9.15 -4.58 -6.90
C ALA A 10 8.87 -4.61 -8.41
N ARG A 11 8.48 -5.77 -8.96
CA ARG A 11 8.18 -5.92 -10.40
C ARG A 11 6.95 -5.11 -10.83
N PHE A 12 5.97 -4.95 -9.93
CA PHE A 12 4.79 -4.12 -10.19
C PHE A 12 5.11 -2.61 -10.16
N ARG A 13 6.04 -2.16 -9.30
CA ARG A 13 6.52 -0.78 -9.27
C ARG A 13 7.28 -0.37 -10.54
N ASP A 14 8.17 -1.22 -11.03
CA ASP A 14 8.95 -0.93 -12.25
C ASP A 14 8.07 -0.81 -13.50
N ALA A 15 7.02 -1.64 -13.61
CA ALA A 15 6.07 -1.57 -14.71
C ALA A 15 5.26 -0.25 -14.74
N LYS A 16 4.98 0.35 -13.57
CA LYS A 16 4.34 1.68 -13.50
C LYS A 16 5.31 2.80 -13.83
N ARG A 17 6.58 2.71 -13.41
CA ARG A 17 7.60 3.75 -13.66
C ARG A 17 8.03 3.82 -15.12
N ALA A 18 8.05 2.68 -15.82
CA ALA A 18 8.36 2.62 -17.25
C ALA A 18 7.32 3.32 -18.14
N ARG A 19 6.08 3.52 -17.66
CA ARG A 19 5.03 4.27 -18.38
C ARG A 19 5.05 5.78 -18.14
N SER A 20 5.96 6.29 -17.32
CA SER A 20 5.98 7.71 -16.91
C SER A 20 7.17 8.51 -17.46
N ARG A 21 7.78 8.10 -18.58
CA ARG A 21 8.70 8.99 -19.31
C ARG A 21 7.89 10.08 -20.02
N PRO A 22 8.14 11.38 -19.76
CA PRO A 22 7.53 12.44 -20.54
C PRO A 22 8.47 12.83 -21.68
N ASP A 23 8.15 12.42 -22.91
CA ASP A 23 8.61 13.11 -24.11
C ASP A 23 7.53 14.14 -24.48
N GLY A 24 7.91 15.42 -24.57
CA GLY A 24 6.98 16.54 -24.71
C GLY A 24 6.62 16.90 -26.16
N GLU A 25 5.51 17.61 -26.34
CA GLU A 25 5.38 18.90 -27.07
C GLU A 25 3.92 19.37 -27.21
N GLY A 26 3.67 20.65 -26.90
CA GLY A 26 2.76 21.58 -27.63
C GLY A 26 1.22 21.47 -27.53
N GLY A 27 0.56 22.42 -26.84
CA GLY A 27 -0.86 22.79 -27.08
C GLY A 27 -1.50 23.66 -25.98
N PRO A 28 -2.04 24.86 -26.27
CA PRO A 28 -2.50 25.80 -25.24
C PRO A 28 -3.97 25.55 -24.89
N GLY A 29 -4.27 25.30 -23.62
CA GLY A 29 -5.67 25.22 -23.19
C GLY A 29 -5.88 24.72 -21.78
N LYS A 30 -6.18 25.65 -20.88
CA LYS A 30 -6.99 25.49 -19.65
C LYS A 30 -6.68 24.27 -18.77
N ALA A 31 -5.90 24.50 -17.72
CA ALA A 31 -6.41 24.40 -16.35
C ALA A 31 -5.36 24.99 -15.41
N SER A 32 -5.84 25.80 -14.47
CA SER A 32 -5.06 26.47 -13.44
C SER A 32 -4.03 25.52 -12.79
N ARG A 33 -2.76 25.93 -12.79
CA ARG A 33 -1.69 25.36 -11.97
C ARG A 33 -1.91 25.71 -10.50
N GLY A 34 -2.99 25.18 -9.92
CA GLY A 34 -3.25 25.24 -8.48
C GLY A 34 -2.36 24.23 -7.76
N GLY A 35 -1.22 24.69 -7.24
CA GLY A 35 -0.35 23.94 -6.33
C GLY A 35 -1.01 23.70 -4.97
N GLY A 36 -2.08 22.91 -4.94
CA GLY A 36 -2.62 22.32 -3.72
C GLY A 36 -2.01 20.93 -3.55
N ARG A 37 -1.33 20.67 -2.43
CA ARG A 37 -1.01 19.30 -1.99
C ARG A 37 -2.30 18.48 -2.12
N ARG A 38 -2.30 17.47 -3.00
CA ARG A 38 -3.43 16.53 -3.08
C ARG A 38 -3.61 15.98 -1.67
N THR A 39 -4.78 16.17 -1.08
CA THR A 39 -5.13 15.54 0.18
C THR A 39 -5.00 14.03 -0.03
N HIS A 40 -4.02 13.41 0.61
CA HIS A 40 -3.81 11.96 0.52
C HIS A 40 -5.10 11.27 0.98
N ASN A 41 -5.58 10.31 0.17
CA ASN A 41 -6.78 9.59 0.58
C ASN A 41 -6.43 8.57 1.67
N LEU A 42 -7.46 8.14 2.41
CA LEU A 42 -7.32 7.21 3.52
C LEU A 42 -6.55 5.93 3.19
N PHE A 43 -6.87 5.34 2.04
CA PHE A 43 -6.26 4.09 1.60
C PHE A 43 -4.82 4.30 1.12
N GLU A 44 -4.49 5.47 0.57
CA GLU A 44 -3.11 5.86 0.26
C GLU A 44 -2.27 6.00 1.53
N ALA A 45 -2.81 6.65 2.57
CA ALA A 45 -2.14 6.76 3.86
C ALA A 45 -1.89 5.39 4.50
N ALA A 46 -2.91 4.52 4.52
CA ALA A 46 -2.77 3.17 5.06
C ALA A 46 -1.77 2.32 4.26
N ALA A 47 -1.79 2.41 2.93
CA ALA A 47 -0.84 1.68 2.09
C ALA A 47 0.60 2.16 2.31
N ALA A 48 0.82 3.48 2.37
CA ALA A 48 2.13 4.06 2.65
C ALA A 48 2.62 3.65 4.04
N TYR A 49 1.80 3.83 5.07
CA TYR A 49 2.11 3.49 6.45
C TYR A 49 2.48 2.00 6.61
N VAL A 50 1.63 1.07 6.14
CA VAL A 50 1.90 -0.38 6.28
C VAL A 50 3.15 -0.80 5.50
N SER A 51 3.40 -0.21 4.32
CA SER A 51 4.61 -0.50 3.57
C SER A 51 5.87 0.01 4.28
N ALA A 52 5.81 1.20 4.89
CA ALA A 52 6.90 1.76 5.67
C ALA A 52 7.17 0.94 6.93
N CYS A 53 6.12 0.46 7.63
CA CYS A 53 6.27 -0.47 8.75
C CYS A 53 6.93 -1.79 8.33
N ALA A 54 6.62 -2.32 7.14
CA ALA A 54 7.25 -3.54 6.64
C ALA A 54 8.72 -3.34 6.17
N GLU A 55 9.11 -2.08 5.92
CA GLU A 55 10.46 -1.67 5.51
C GLU A 55 11.30 -1.11 6.68
N ASP A 56 10.74 -1.03 7.90
CA ASP A 56 11.33 -0.35 9.07
C ASP A 56 11.76 1.11 8.78
N ASP A 57 11.02 1.82 7.92
CA ASP A 57 11.30 3.21 7.52
C ASP A 57 10.54 4.19 8.43
N GLN A 58 11.15 4.57 9.55
CA GLN A 58 10.52 5.41 10.57
C GLN A 58 10.10 6.80 10.05
N ASP A 59 10.92 7.41 9.18
CA ASP A 59 10.62 8.72 8.63
C ASP A 59 9.34 8.67 7.77
N ARG A 60 9.17 7.62 6.97
CA ARG A 60 7.94 7.43 6.18
C ARG A 60 6.73 7.01 7.01
N ILE A 61 6.95 6.29 8.11
CA ILE A 61 5.89 5.96 9.07
C ILE A 61 5.30 7.27 9.62
N ASP A 62 6.16 8.18 10.09
CA ASP A 62 5.74 9.45 10.67
C ASP A 62 5.09 10.36 9.62
N GLU A 63 5.63 10.38 8.40
CA GLU A 63 5.04 11.12 7.28
C GLU A 63 3.62 10.64 6.97
N ALA A 64 3.43 9.33 6.76
CA ALA A 64 2.13 8.76 6.39
C ALA A 64 1.10 8.88 7.52
N ALA A 65 1.54 8.78 8.78
CA ALA A 65 0.68 8.97 9.95
C ALA A 65 0.11 10.39 10.04
N GLY A 66 0.83 11.39 9.52
CA GLY A 66 0.38 12.78 9.47
C GLY A 66 -0.62 13.12 8.36
N TRP A 67 -0.89 12.19 7.43
CA TRP A 67 -1.75 12.46 6.28
C TRP A 67 -3.25 12.46 6.59
N VAL A 68 -3.67 11.70 7.62
CA VAL A 68 -5.07 11.50 8.01
C VAL A 68 -5.19 11.43 9.53
N SER A 69 -6.42 11.45 10.07
CA SER A 69 -6.58 11.27 11.53
C SER A 69 -6.15 9.85 11.97
N PRO A 70 -5.73 9.67 13.24
CA PRO A 70 -5.37 8.36 13.76
C PRO A 70 -6.49 7.30 13.62
N GLU A 71 -7.75 7.70 13.81
CA GLU A 71 -8.92 6.83 13.66
C GLU A 71 -9.11 6.40 12.21
N ALA A 72 -8.91 7.34 11.29
CA ALA A 72 -8.96 7.09 9.87
C ALA A 72 -7.85 6.11 9.48
N LEU A 73 -6.60 6.36 9.90
CA LEU A 73 -5.49 5.47 9.62
C LEU A 73 -5.74 4.06 10.14
N SER A 74 -6.24 3.93 11.38
CA SER A 74 -6.58 2.64 11.99
C SER A 74 -7.62 1.87 11.19
N PHE A 75 -8.67 2.55 10.71
CA PHE A 75 -9.66 1.97 9.81
C PHE A 75 -9.01 1.48 8.51
N GLY A 76 -8.18 2.31 7.87
CA GLY A 76 -7.51 1.97 6.62
C GLY A 76 -6.57 0.77 6.75
N VAL A 77 -5.81 0.70 7.85
CA VAL A 77 -4.92 -0.43 8.17
C VAL A 77 -5.72 -1.72 8.39
N ASN A 78 -6.81 -1.67 9.14
CA ASN A 78 -7.67 -2.83 9.38
C ASN A 78 -8.28 -3.36 8.07
N GLU A 79 -8.79 -2.48 7.22
CA GLU A 79 -9.35 -2.87 5.92
C GLU A 79 -8.27 -3.47 4.99
N LEU A 80 -7.07 -2.88 4.98
CA LEU A 80 -5.95 -3.41 4.21
C LEU A 80 -5.54 -4.82 4.69
N ALA A 81 -5.50 -5.04 6.01
CA ALA A 81 -5.21 -6.34 6.60
C ALA A 81 -6.24 -7.40 6.18
N CYS A 82 -7.54 -7.08 6.26
CA CYS A 82 -8.62 -7.96 5.80
C CYS A 82 -8.46 -8.35 4.33
N ARG A 83 -8.21 -7.35 3.45
CA ARG A 83 -8.01 -7.60 2.02
C ARG A 83 -6.77 -8.45 1.74
N ALA A 84 -5.67 -8.21 2.45
CA ALA A 84 -4.44 -8.98 2.32
C ALA A 84 -4.66 -10.45 2.69
N VAL A 85 -5.34 -10.72 3.81
CA VAL A 85 -5.67 -12.09 4.24
C VAL A 85 -6.58 -12.79 3.23
N ILE A 86 -7.63 -12.13 2.73
CA ILE A 86 -8.54 -12.71 1.74
C ILE A 86 -7.81 -13.02 0.43
N ALA A 87 -6.96 -12.10 -0.04
CA ALA A 87 -6.18 -12.31 -1.25
C ALA A 87 -5.22 -13.50 -1.08
N LEU A 88 -4.49 -13.55 0.02
CA LEU A 88 -3.52 -14.61 0.30
C LEU A 88 -4.19 -15.98 0.52
N ALA A 89 -5.35 -16.01 1.17
CA ALA A 89 -6.16 -17.21 1.33
C ALA A 89 -6.57 -17.81 -0.03
N ARG A 90 -7.02 -16.96 -0.96
CA ARG A 90 -7.34 -17.39 -2.32
C ARG A 90 -6.12 -17.88 -3.09
N GLU A 91 -4.98 -17.22 -2.95
CA GLU A 91 -3.71 -17.65 -3.58
C GLU A 91 -3.22 -19.01 -3.09
N ARG A 92 -3.52 -19.36 -1.83
CA ARG A 92 -3.09 -20.60 -1.18
C ARG A 92 -4.15 -21.71 -1.21
N ASP A 93 -5.35 -21.44 -1.71
CA ASP A 93 -6.53 -22.30 -1.58
C ASP A 93 -6.81 -22.72 -0.11
N GLU A 94 -6.61 -21.77 0.80
CA GLU A 94 -6.72 -21.96 2.24
C GLU A 94 -7.82 -21.09 2.83
N SER A 95 -8.29 -21.43 4.04
CA SER A 95 -9.25 -20.57 4.72
C SER A 95 -8.57 -19.27 5.21
N PRO A 96 -9.28 -18.11 5.22
CA PRO A 96 -8.76 -16.88 5.82
C PRO A 96 -8.30 -17.04 7.26
N ARG A 97 -8.98 -17.91 8.02
CA ARG A 97 -8.62 -18.25 9.41
C ARG A 97 -7.26 -18.96 9.48
N THR A 98 -7.02 -19.95 8.61
CA THR A 98 -5.73 -20.65 8.54
C THR A 98 -4.60 -19.67 8.27
N VAL A 99 -4.76 -18.84 7.22
CA VAL A 99 -3.75 -17.86 6.82
C VAL A 99 -3.47 -16.83 7.92
N ALA A 100 -4.50 -16.28 8.55
CA ALA A 100 -4.32 -15.29 9.62
C ALA A 100 -3.56 -15.89 10.82
N ARG A 101 -3.84 -17.15 11.19
CA ARG A 101 -3.11 -17.83 12.28
C ARG A 101 -1.66 -18.08 11.90
N GLU A 102 -1.41 -18.54 10.68
CA GLU A 102 -0.06 -18.79 10.17
C GLU A 102 0.79 -17.50 10.15
N LEU A 103 0.24 -16.38 9.67
CA LEU A 103 0.92 -15.08 9.65
C LEU A 103 1.33 -14.61 11.05
N LEU A 104 0.56 -14.99 12.08
CA LEU A 104 0.82 -14.66 13.49
C LEU A 104 1.64 -15.74 14.22
N GLY A 105 2.09 -16.80 13.54
CA GLY A 105 2.83 -17.90 14.17
C GLY A 105 2.00 -18.72 15.17
N LEU A 106 0.68 -18.67 15.06
CA LEU A 106 -0.23 -19.41 15.93
C LEU A 106 -0.39 -20.86 15.42
N PRO A 107 -0.59 -21.85 16.32
CA PRO A 107 -0.79 -23.24 15.92
C PRO A 107 -2.03 -23.39 15.04
N SER A 108 -2.01 -24.35 14.10
CA SER A 108 -3.20 -24.72 13.33
C SER A 108 -4.32 -25.16 14.29
N ALA A 109 -5.54 -24.72 14.00
CA ALA A 109 -6.73 -25.10 14.78
C ALA A 109 -7.16 -26.52 14.48
#